data_AF-A0A7X2MGA1-F1
#
_entry.id   AF-A0A7X2MGA1-F1
#
_cell.length_a   1.000
_cell.length_b   1.000
_cell.length_c   1.000
_cell.angle_alpha   90.00
_cell.angle_beta   90.00
_cell.angle_gamma   90.00
#
_symmetry.space_group_name_H-M   'P 1'
#
loop_
_entity.id
_entity.type
_entity.pdbx_description
1 polymer ?
#
loop_
_entity_poly.entity_id
_entity_poly.type
_entity_poly.pdbx_seq_one_letter_code
_entity_poly.pdbx_strand_id
1 'polypeptide(L)'
;PLSLYLANQGYKVANLPLVPKTQIPKEIYQVDKKRIFGLTNDPEVLNNIRRQRMISYGLDPDTVYSNMDNINQELEFATNLYKELGCLQINVATKSIEETATLIIESLDSED
;
A
#
# COMPACT_ATOMS: atom_id res chain seq x y z
N PRO A 1 -10.68 0.69 0.86
CA PRO A 1 -11.43 1.96 0.98
C PRO A 1 -11.02 2.98 -0.09
N LEU A 2 -9.71 3.22 -0.27
CA LEU A 2 -9.19 4.15 -1.28
C LEU A 2 -9.66 3.84 -2.71
N SER A 3 -9.57 2.60 -3.15
CA SER A 3 -10.03 2.19 -4.49
C SER A 3 -11.52 2.42 -4.71
N LEU A 4 -12.35 2.25 -3.67
CA LEU A 4 -13.78 2.57 -3.75
C LEU A 4 -14.02 4.08 -3.85
N TYR A 5 -13.25 4.87 -3.09
CA TYR A 5 -13.31 6.33 -3.17
C TYR A 5 -12.95 6.83 -4.56
N LEU A 6 -11.83 6.37 -5.12
CA LEU A 6 -11.40 6.68 -6.49
C LEU A 6 -12.44 6.20 -7.54
N ALA A 7 -13.06 5.04 -7.33
CA ALA A 7 -14.13 4.57 -8.22
C ALA A 7 -15.36 5.50 -8.20
N ASN A 8 -15.73 6.02 -7.03
CA ASN A 8 -16.80 7.02 -6.92
C ASN A 8 -16.44 8.35 -7.60
N GLN A 9 -15.16 8.65 -7.76
CA GLN A 9 -14.66 9.79 -8.55
C GLN A 9 -14.55 9.47 -10.07
N GLY A 10 -14.99 8.29 -10.50
CA GLY A 10 -15.04 7.90 -11.92
C GLY A 10 -13.82 7.11 -12.43
N TYR A 11 -12.85 6.77 -11.57
CA TYR A 11 -11.65 6.04 -11.97
C TYR A 11 -11.87 4.52 -11.94
N LYS A 12 -11.31 3.82 -12.94
CA LYS A 12 -11.25 2.36 -12.94
C LYS A 12 -10.00 1.92 -12.19
N VAL A 13 -10.17 1.30 -11.03
CA VAL A 13 -9.06 0.94 -10.13
C VAL A 13 -8.93 -0.57 -9.98
N ALA A 14 -7.70 -1.07 -10.06
CA ALA A 14 -7.34 -2.44 -9.71
C ALA A 14 -6.45 -2.42 -8.46
N ASN A 15 -6.65 -3.35 -7.53
CA ASN A 15 -5.81 -3.50 -6.35
C ASN A 15 -4.92 -4.74 -6.50
N LEU A 16 -3.61 -4.59 -6.30
CA LEU A 16 -2.66 -5.69 -6.20
C LEU A 16 -2.15 -5.76 -4.75
N PRO A 17 -2.58 -6.75 -3.94
CA PRO A 17 -2.01 -6.95 -2.63
C PRO A 17 -0.57 -7.47 -2.76
N LEU A 18 0.36 -6.86 -2.03
CA LEU A 18 1.74 -7.33 -1.96
C LEU A 18 1.90 -8.27 -0.76
N VAL A 19 2.40 -9.47 -1.04
CA VAL A 19 2.77 -10.46 -0.03
C VAL A 19 4.21 -10.87 -0.33
N PRO A 20 5.12 -10.88 0.66
CA PRO A 20 6.51 -11.26 0.45
C PRO A 20 6.62 -12.61 -0.27
N LYS A 21 7.60 -12.72 -1.16
CA LYS A 21 7.92 -13.96 -1.89
C LYS A 21 6.81 -14.46 -2.83
N THR A 22 5.74 -13.69 -3.03
CA THR A 22 4.71 -14.01 -4.03
C THR A 22 5.15 -13.49 -5.39
N GLN A 23 4.88 -14.26 -6.44
CA GLN A 23 5.18 -13.85 -7.80
C GLN A 23 4.31 -12.66 -8.19
N ILE A 24 4.95 -11.57 -8.63
CA ILE A 24 4.26 -10.40 -9.15
C ILE A 24 3.74 -10.72 -10.58
N PRO A 25 2.45 -10.44 -10.88
CA PRO A 25 1.90 -10.67 -12.21
C PRO A 25 2.68 -9.91 -13.28
N LYS A 26 3.00 -10.57 -14.40
CA LYS A 26 3.84 -9.97 -15.47
C LYS A 26 3.18 -8.78 -16.13
N GLU A 27 1.85 -8.72 -16.07
CA GLU A 27 1.01 -7.67 -16.60
C GLU A 27 1.34 -6.31 -15.95
N ILE A 28 1.79 -6.28 -14.69
CA ILE A 28 2.10 -5.01 -14.01
C ILE A 28 3.20 -4.24 -14.72
N TYR A 29 4.16 -4.96 -15.32
CA TYR A 29 5.30 -4.38 -16.05
C TYR A 29 4.92 -3.84 -17.43
N GLN A 30 3.70 -4.13 -17.89
CA GLN A 30 3.15 -3.65 -19.16
C GLN A 30 2.25 -2.43 -18.95
N VAL A 31 1.85 -2.15 -17.70
CA VAL A 31 1.06 -0.98 -17.34
C VAL A 31 1.97 0.25 -17.37
N ASP A 32 1.43 1.38 -17.86
CA ASP A 32 2.12 2.67 -17.74
C ASP A 32 2.42 2.96 -16.26
N LYS A 33 3.71 3.10 -15.92
CA LYS A 33 4.18 3.37 -14.56
C LYS A 33 3.51 4.57 -13.89
N LYS A 34 3.03 5.55 -14.69
CA LYS A 34 2.29 6.73 -14.22
C LYS A 34 0.91 6.40 -13.66
N ARG A 35 0.38 5.22 -14.00
CA ARG A 35 -0.90 4.69 -13.51
C ARG A 35 -0.72 3.66 -12.40
N ILE A 36 0.51 3.44 -11.96
CA ILE A 36 0.85 2.56 -10.85
C ILE A 36 1.16 3.44 -9.64
N PHE A 37 0.55 3.10 -8.50
CA PHE A 37 0.73 3.83 -7.25
C PHE A 37 1.09 2.84 -6.15
N GLY A 38 2.32 2.93 -5.65
CA GLY A 38 2.80 2.11 -4.55
C GLY A 38 2.33 2.69 -3.21
N LEU A 39 1.55 1.94 -2.45
CA LEU A 39 1.12 2.36 -1.12
C LEU A 39 2.02 1.73 -0.07
N THR A 40 2.54 2.56 0.83
CA THR A 40 3.38 2.12 1.96
C THR A 40 2.86 2.67 3.27
N ASN A 41 3.37 2.18 4.38
CA ASN A 41 2.98 2.58 5.72
C ASN A 41 4.18 2.49 6.67
N ASP A 42 4.07 3.10 7.84
CA ASP A 42 5.11 3.06 8.85
C ASP A 42 5.05 1.75 9.64
N PRO A 43 6.21 1.12 9.96
CA PRO A 43 6.25 -0.14 10.67
C PRO A 43 5.46 -0.12 11.98
N GLU A 44 5.58 0.96 12.75
CA GLU A 44 4.90 1.13 14.05
C GLU A 44 3.39 1.22 13.89
N VAL A 45 2.90 1.95 12.87
CA VAL A 45 1.47 2.07 12.56
C VAL A 45 0.91 0.72 12.13
N LEU A 46 1.62 -0.03 11.28
CA LEU A 46 1.24 -1.38 10.87
C LEU A 46 1.17 -2.34 12.05
N ASN A 47 2.17 -2.31 12.94
CA ASN A 47 2.19 -3.15 14.12
C ASN A 47 1.00 -2.84 15.04
N ASN A 48 0.71 -1.56 15.27
CA ASN A 48 -0.43 -1.13 16.05
C ASN A 48 -1.76 -1.60 15.44
N ILE A 49 -1.95 -1.47 14.12
CA ILE A 49 -3.15 -1.96 13.43
C ILE A 49 -3.28 -3.48 13.56
N ARG A 50 -2.20 -4.24 13.39
CA ARG A 50 -2.20 -5.70 13.55
C ARG A 50 -2.54 -6.10 14.98
N ARG A 51 -1.95 -5.42 15.97
CA ARG A 51 -2.25 -5.62 17.40
C ARG A 51 -3.72 -5.40 17.70
N GLN A 52 -4.31 -4.31 17.22
CA GLN A 52 -5.74 -4.03 17.42
C GLN A 52 -6.63 -5.10 16.79
N ARG A 53 -6.26 -5.62 15.61
CA ARG A 53 -6.98 -6.74 14.98
C ARG A 53 -6.92 -8.01 15.83
N MET A 54 -5.75 -8.35 16.39
CA MET A 54 -5.62 -9.52 17.27
C MET A 54 -6.50 -9.40 18.52
N ILE A 55 -6.50 -8.22 19.16
CA ILE A 55 -7.38 -7.93 20.31
C ILE A 55 -8.84 -8.11 19.91
N SER A 56 -9.26 -7.60 18.74
CA SER A 56 -10.64 -7.74 18.27
C SER A 56 -11.06 -9.19 17.98
N TYR A 57 -10.10 -10.08 17.75
CA TYR A 57 -10.31 -11.52 17.56
C TYR A 57 -10.14 -12.34 18.84
N GLY A 58 -9.84 -11.70 19.98
CA GLY A 58 -9.60 -12.39 21.25
C GLY A 58 -8.29 -13.18 21.31
N LEU A 59 -7.30 -12.80 20.49
CA LEU A 59 -5.98 -13.43 20.43
C LEU A 59 -4.94 -12.64 21.23
N ASP A 60 -3.87 -13.31 21.68
CA ASP A 60 -2.78 -12.70 22.45
C ASP A 60 -1.99 -11.67 21.60
N PRO A 61 -1.98 -10.38 21.97
CA PRO A 61 -1.35 -9.32 21.20
C PRO A 61 0.19 -9.20 21.37
N ASP A 62 0.82 -9.97 22.24
CA ASP A 62 2.19 -9.72 22.70
C ASP A 62 3.30 -10.54 21.98
N THR A 63 3.04 -11.03 20.76
CA THR A 63 4.10 -11.53 19.87
C THR A 63 4.86 -10.37 19.18
N VAL A 64 5.51 -9.52 19.98
CA VAL A 64 5.97 -8.18 19.53
C VAL A 64 7.20 -8.22 18.62
N TYR A 65 8.16 -9.13 18.85
CA TYR A 65 9.42 -9.14 18.11
C TYR A 65 9.33 -9.83 16.74
N SER A 66 8.67 -10.99 16.65
CA SER A 66 8.49 -11.69 15.37
C SER A 66 7.63 -10.90 14.38
N ASN A 67 6.77 -10.00 14.85
CA ASN A 67 5.90 -9.22 13.98
C ASN A 67 6.65 -8.06 13.31
N MET A 68 7.57 -7.40 14.03
CA MET A 68 8.32 -6.25 13.49
C MET A 68 9.30 -6.64 12.39
N ASP A 69 10.05 -7.73 12.54
CA ASP A 69 10.97 -8.20 11.49
C ASP A 69 10.23 -8.57 10.21
N ASN A 70 9.06 -9.22 10.34
CA ASN A 70 8.20 -9.54 9.20
C ASN A 70 7.64 -8.28 8.54
N ILE A 71 7.16 -7.31 9.31
CA ILE A 71 6.69 -6.02 8.79
C ILE A 71 7.82 -5.31 8.01
N ASN A 72 9.03 -5.29 8.54
CA ASN A 72 10.17 -4.68 7.87
C ASN A 72 10.50 -5.39 6.54
N GLN A 73 10.49 -6.72 6.51
CA GLN A 73 10.68 -7.50 5.28
C GLN A 73 9.58 -7.23 4.24
N GLU A 74 8.33 -7.09 4.68
CA GLU A 74 7.20 -6.73 3.81
C GLU A 74 7.38 -5.35 3.18
N LEU A 75 7.76 -4.35 3.99
CA LEU A 75 7.98 -2.98 3.53
C LEU A 75 9.21 -2.87 2.62
N GLU A 76 10.27 -3.61 2.90
CA GLU A 76 11.47 -3.68 2.06
C GLU A 76 11.14 -4.30 0.70
N PHE A 77 10.43 -5.43 0.68
CA PHE A 77 9.96 -6.06 -0.55
C PHE A 77 9.13 -5.09 -1.40
N ALA A 78 8.15 -4.42 -0.79
CA ALA A 78 7.31 -3.44 -1.47
C ALA A 78 8.15 -2.27 -2.03
N THR A 79 9.06 -1.73 -1.22
CA THR A 79 9.94 -0.61 -1.63
C THR A 79 10.82 -0.98 -2.82
N ASN A 80 11.38 -2.19 -2.83
CA ASN A 80 12.19 -2.67 -3.94
C ASN A 80 11.36 -2.82 -5.22
N LEU A 81 10.15 -3.39 -5.11
CA LEU A 81 9.22 -3.49 -6.24
C LEU A 81 8.81 -2.11 -6.78
N TYR A 82 8.50 -1.15 -5.91
CA TYR A 82 8.11 0.20 -6.34
C TYR A 82 9.24 0.91 -7.09
N LYS A 83 10.49 0.73 -6.64
CA LYS A 83 11.68 1.23 -7.34
C LYS A 83 11.85 0.59 -8.71
N GLU A 84 11.65 -0.72 -8.82
CA GLU A 84 11.71 -1.46 -10.09
C GLU A 84 10.64 -1.00 -11.08
N LEU A 85 9.40 -0.79 -10.60
CA LEU A 85 8.29 -0.30 -11.41
C LEU A 85 8.41 1.19 -11.77
N GLY A 86 9.22 1.95 -11.02
CA GLY A 86 9.37 3.40 -11.19
C GLY A 86 8.07 4.17 -10.95
N CYS A 87 7.22 3.65 -10.06
CA CYS A 87 5.91 4.20 -9.74
C CYS A 87 5.97 5.22 -8.58
N LEU A 88 4.95 6.07 -8.47
CA LEU A 88 4.83 6.99 -7.34
C LEU A 88 4.58 6.20 -6.04
N GLN A 89 5.40 6.43 -5.02
CA GLN A 89 5.25 5.82 -3.69
C GLN A 89 4.56 6.81 -2.74
N ILE A 90 3.46 6.39 -2.13
CA ILE A 90 2.67 7.21 -1.20
C ILE A 90 2.65 6.53 0.17
N ASN A 91 3.20 7.21 1.18
CA ASN A 91 3.04 6.78 2.58
C ASN A 91 1.68 7.22 3.10
N VAL A 92 0.85 6.24 3.49
CA VAL A 92 -0.52 6.45 3.95
C VAL A 92 -0.68 6.38 5.47
N ALA A 93 0.43 6.28 6.23
CA ALA A 93 0.41 6.13 7.69
C ALA A 93 -0.41 7.19 8.43
N THR A 94 -0.31 8.44 7.96
CA THR A 94 -0.97 9.62 8.57
C THR A 94 -1.93 10.32 7.62
N LYS A 95 -2.18 9.75 6.43
CA LYS A 95 -3.03 10.36 5.41
C LYS A 95 -4.45 9.84 5.48
N SER A 96 -5.42 10.71 5.26
CA SER A 96 -6.79 10.31 5.02
C SER A 96 -6.95 9.63 3.64
N ILE A 97 -8.11 9.02 3.42
CA ILE A 97 -8.46 8.42 2.13
C ILE A 97 -8.53 9.50 1.06
N GLU A 98 -9.14 10.64 1.40
CA GLU A 98 -9.31 11.81 0.55
C GLU A 98 -7.96 12.41 0.17
N GLU A 99 -7.08 12.64 1.14
CA GLU A 99 -5.74 13.19 0.87
C GLU A 99 -4.92 12.27 -0.04
N THR A 100 -4.98 10.95 0.20
CA THR A 100 -4.28 9.97 -0.64
C THR A 100 -4.87 9.94 -2.05
N ALA A 101 -6.20 10.04 -2.19
CA ALA A 101 -6.86 10.09 -3.48
C ALA A 101 -6.51 11.37 -4.25
N THR A 102 -6.47 12.52 -3.59
CA THR A 102 -6.05 13.79 -4.20
C THR A 102 -4.64 13.68 -4.78
N LEU A 103 -3.68 13.13 -4.04
CA LEU A 103 -2.32 12.93 -4.54
C LEU A 103 -2.27 12.04 -5.81
N ILE A 104 -3.11 11.01 -5.86
CA ILE A 104 -3.21 10.12 -7.03
C ILE A 104 -3.81 10.88 -8.21
N ILE A 105 -4.90 11.63 -8.00
CA ILE A 105 -5.61 12.37 -9.04
C ILE A 105 -4.73 13.49 -9.60
N GLU A 106 -4.11 14.31 -8.75
CA GLU A 106 -3.20 15.38 -9.18
C GLU A 106 -2.01 14.82 -9.98
N SER A 107 -1.48 13.66 -9.57
CA SER A 107 -0.41 12.99 -10.33
C SER A 107 -0.86 12.51 -11.72
N LEU A 108 -2.15 12.20 -11.90
CA LEU A 108 -2.71 11.83 -13.20
C LEU A 108 -3.01 13.06 -14.07
N ASP A 109 -3.45 14.17 -13.45
CA ASP A 109 -3.87 15.40 -14.14
C ASP A 109 -2.71 16.33 -14.50
N SER A 110 -1.55 16.21 -13.82
CA SER A 110 -0.33 16.99 -14.11
C SER A 110 0.31 16.72 -15.49
N GLU A 111 -0.42 16.06 -16.39
CA GLU A 111 -0.01 15.66 -17.73
C GLU A 111 -0.82 16.30 -18.88
N ASP A 112 -1.62 17.34 -18.60
CA ASP A 112 -2.18 18.24 -19.62
C ASP A 112 -1.30 19.49 -19.86
#